data_AF-A0A7C6Y662-F1
#
_entry.id   AF-A0A7C6Y662-F1
#
_cell.length_a   1.000
_cell.length_b   1.000
_cell.length_c   1.000
_cell.angle_alpha   90.00
_cell.angle_beta   90.00
_cell.angle_gamma   90.00
#
_symmetry.space_group_name_H-M   'P 1'
#
loop_
_entity.id
_entity.type
_entity.pdbx_description
1 polymer ?
#
loop_
_entity_poly.entity_id
_entity_poly.type
_entity_poly.pdbx_seq_one_letter_code
_entity_poly.pdbx_strand_id
1 'polypeptide(L)'
;MQEKISIAAIGSNDTILLFNAVGIKTFVLTDVNAVDRTIFELTNQKCRIIYLSEDLYLKIPETLEKYKSAVYPIIIPIPTKEDSEGIGLKKIRENVEKAIGFDIF
;
A
#
# COMPACT_ATOMS: atom_id res chain seq x y z
N MET A 1 13.23 23.64 -1.57
CA MET A 1 11.90 23.20 -1.08
C MET A 1 11.81 21.70 -1.31
N GLN A 2 11.59 20.88 -0.28
CA GLN A 2 11.31 19.46 -0.49
C GLN A 2 9.93 19.31 -1.15
N GLU A 3 9.87 18.50 -2.20
CA GLU A 3 8.63 18.18 -2.92
C GLU A 3 7.66 17.48 -1.97
N LYS A 4 6.45 18.02 -1.80
CA LYS A 4 5.45 17.46 -0.89
C LYS A 4 4.72 16.31 -1.57
N ILE A 5 5.05 15.08 -1.22
CA ILE A 5 4.40 13.88 -1.76
C ILE A 5 3.14 13.58 -0.94
N SER A 6 1.96 13.85 -1.52
CA SER A 6 0.68 13.52 -0.87
C SER A 6 0.18 12.12 -1.20
N ILE A 7 0.56 11.59 -2.38
CA ILE A 7 0.16 10.27 -2.89
C ILE A 7 1.41 9.61 -3.48
N ALA A 8 1.66 8.38 -3.07
CA ALA A 8 2.76 7.56 -3.56
C ALA A 8 2.25 6.20 -4.04
N ALA A 9 3.02 5.56 -4.92
CA ALA A 9 2.81 4.19 -5.37
C ALA A 9 4.13 3.41 -5.24
N ILE A 10 4.09 2.24 -4.62
CA ILE A 10 5.24 1.37 -4.40
C ILE A 10 4.94 0.03 -5.04
N GLY A 11 5.83 -0.47 -5.90
CA GLY A 11 5.64 -1.74 -6.58
C GLY A 11 6.96 -2.48 -6.82
N SER A 12 6.87 -3.79 -7.06
CA SER A 12 8.03 -4.64 -7.33
C SER A 12 8.45 -4.71 -8.80
N ASN A 13 7.66 -4.10 -9.69
CA ASN A 13 7.90 -4.07 -11.14
C ASN A 13 7.59 -2.70 -11.74
N ASP A 14 7.96 -2.53 -13.02
CA ASP A 14 7.87 -1.25 -13.73
C ASP A 14 6.44 -0.84 -14.09
N THR A 15 5.43 -1.72 -13.98
CA THR A 15 4.02 -1.38 -14.21
C THR A 15 3.57 -0.23 -13.31
N ILE A 16 4.17 -0.14 -12.11
CA ILE A 16 3.90 0.96 -11.17
C ILE A 16 4.31 2.33 -11.72
N LEU A 17 5.23 2.41 -12.68
CA LEU A 17 5.70 3.68 -13.25
C LEU A 17 4.59 4.44 -13.99
N LEU A 18 3.54 3.76 -14.45
CA LEU A 18 2.39 4.38 -15.11
C LEU A 18 1.71 5.44 -14.24
N PHE A 19 1.76 5.28 -12.91
CA PHE A 19 1.19 6.24 -11.96
C PHE A 19 1.88 7.62 -12.00
N ASN A 20 3.12 7.73 -12.51
CA ASN A 20 3.76 9.03 -12.74
C ASN A 20 2.98 9.89 -13.73
N ALA A 21 2.31 9.27 -14.71
CA ALA A 21 1.53 9.98 -15.74
C ALA A 21 0.36 10.79 -15.14
N VAL A 22 -0.10 10.42 -13.94
CA VAL A 22 -1.16 11.12 -13.19
C VAL A 22 -0.63 11.88 -11.97
N GLY A 23 0.68 12.11 -11.90
CA GLY A 23 1.31 12.90 -10.83
C GLY A 23 1.46 12.18 -9.49
N ILE A 24 1.35 10.84 -9.47
CA ILE A 24 1.61 10.03 -8.28
C ILE A 24 3.09 9.64 -8.27
N LYS A 25 3.78 9.87 -7.15
CA LYS A 25 5.21 9.53 -7.03
C LYS A 25 5.40 8.03 -6.92
N THR A 26 6.21 7.44 -7.80
CA THR A 26 6.41 5.98 -7.84
C THR A 26 7.75 5.55 -7.26
N PHE A 27 7.78 4.39 -6.60
CA PHE A 27 8.97 3.73 -6.10
C PHE A 27 8.96 2.27 -6.55
N VAL A 28 9.98 1.85 -7.31
CA VAL A 28 10.16 0.45 -7.71
C VAL A 28 11.12 -0.21 -6.72
N LEU A 29 10.61 -1.12 -5.89
CA LEU A 29 11.35 -1.73 -4.78
C LEU A 29 11.08 -3.23 -4.71
N THR A 30 12.13 -4.02 -4.52
CA THR A 30 12.02 -5.49 -4.38
C THR A 30 12.41 -5.99 -2.98
N ASP A 31 13.19 -5.21 -2.23
CA ASP A 31 13.59 -5.50 -0.85
C ASP A 31 12.56 -4.98 0.16
N VAL A 32 12.11 -5.86 1.04
CA VAL A 32 11.16 -5.58 2.14
C VAL A 32 11.68 -4.47 3.05
N ASN A 33 12.98 -4.47 3.37
CA ASN A 33 13.57 -3.43 4.24
C ASN A 33 13.52 -2.05 3.58
N ALA A 34 13.68 -1.98 2.25
CA ALA A 34 13.57 -0.75 1.50
C ALA A 34 12.13 -0.24 1.46
N VAL A 35 11.15 -1.16 1.36
CA VAL A 35 9.72 -0.82 1.42
C VAL A 35 9.38 -0.20 2.78
N ASP A 36 9.78 -0.83 3.89
CA ASP A 36 9.50 -0.32 5.23
C ASP A 36 10.11 1.07 5.48
N ARG A 37 11.36 1.26 5.06
CA ARG A 37 12.04 2.56 5.14
C ARG A 37 11.31 3.62 4.32
N THR A 38 10.91 3.29 3.09
CA THR A 38 10.20 4.21 2.20
C THR A 38 8.84 4.61 2.79
N ILE A 39 8.08 3.66 3.34
CA ILE A 39 6.81 3.95 4.03
C ILE A 39 7.02 4.88 5.23
N PHE A 40 8.07 4.63 6.02
CA PHE A 40 8.41 5.48 7.15
C PHE A 40 8.78 6.91 6.72
N GLU A 41 9.60 7.07 5.69
CA GLU A 41 9.98 8.37 5.12
C GLU A 41 8.75 9.13 4.59
N LEU A 42 7.90 8.46 3.80
CA LEU A 42 6.66 9.02 3.28
C LEU A 42 5.71 9.44 4.39
N THR A 43 5.63 8.66 5.47
CA THR A 43 4.85 9.02 6.67
C THR A 43 5.36 10.32 7.28
N ASN A 44 6.68 10.46 7.47
CA ASN A 44 7.29 11.67 8.03
C ASN A 44 7.09 12.90 7.11
N GLN A 45 6.99 12.68 5.80
CA GLN A 45 6.66 13.70 4.81
C GLN A 45 5.16 14.03 4.73
N LYS A 46 4.33 13.44 5.61
CA LYS A 46 2.87 13.60 5.65
C LYS A 46 2.18 13.13 4.37
N CYS A 47 2.71 12.06 3.75
CA CYS A 47 2.03 11.35 2.68
C CYS A 47 0.71 10.77 3.20
N ARG A 48 -0.36 10.91 2.41
CA ARG A 48 -1.72 10.54 2.84
C ARG A 48 -2.11 9.16 2.32
N ILE A 49 -1.74 8.83 1.09
CA ILE A 49 -2.12 7.58 0.43
C ILE A 49 -0.87 6.93 -0.15
N ILE A 50 -0.71 5.64 0.13
CA ILE A 50 0.34 4.80 -0.44
C ILE A 50 -0.36 3.62 -1.13
N TYR A 51 -0.32 3.60 -2.46
CA TYR A 51 -0.63 2.38 -3.21
C TYR A 51 0.55 1.43 -3.10
N LEU A 52 0.30 0.16 -2.81
CA LEU A 52 1.33 -0.84 -2.64
C LEU A 52 0.98 -2.08 -3.46
N SER A 53 1.92 -2.62 -4.24
CA SER A 53 1.65 -3.85 -4.98
C SER A 53 1.30 -5.01 -4.04
N GLU A 54 0.34 -5.85 -4.45
CA GLU A 54 -0.15 -6.97 -3.62
C GLU A 54 0.96 -7.90 -3.13
N ASP A 55 1.97 -8.18 -3.96
CA ASP A 55 3.09 -9.05 -3.62
C ASP A 55 4.02 -8.46 -2.54
N LEU A 56 4.18 -7.13 -2.50
CA LEU A 56 4.92 -6.44 -1.44
C LEU A 56 4.05 -6.31 -0.19
N TYR A 57 2.75 -6.09 -0.37
CA TYR A 57 1.78 -5.99 0.72
C TYR A 57 1.81 -7.23 1.63
N LEU A 58 1.91 -8.43 1.06
CA LEU A 58 2.02 -9.69 1.82
C LEU A 58 3.31 -9.81 2.64
N LYS A 59 4.37 -9.09 2.25
CA LYS A 59 5.70 -9.21 2.85
C LYS A 59 5.95 -8.28 4.02
N ILE A 60 5.06 -7.31 4.28
CA ILE A 60 5.22 -6.30 5.34
C ILE A 60 4.07 -6.28 6.38
N PRO A 61 3.59 -7.43 6.90
CA PRO A 61 2.43 -7.46 7.80
C PRO A 61 2.62 -6.62 9.08
N GLU A 62 3.83 -6.58 9.63
CA GLU A 62 4.14 -5.80 10.84
C GLU A 62 4.00 -4.29 10.60
N THR A 63 4.51 -3.80 9.47
CA THR A 63 4.38 -2.40 9.05
C THR A 63 2.91 -2.04 8.82
N LEU A 64 2.13 -2.93 8.21
CA LEU A 64 0.70 -2.69 7.99
C LEU A 64 -0.08 -2.58 9.29
N GLU A 65 0.16 -3.47 10.26
CA GLU A 65 -0.48 -3.39 11.58
C GLU A 65 -0.09 -2.11 12.33
N LYS A 66 1.16 -1.65 12.21
CA LYS A 66 1.63 -0.38 12.79
C LYS A 66 0.80 0.82 12.32
N TYR A 67 0.40 0.85 11.05
CA TYR A 67 -0.34 1.97 10.46
C TYR A 67 -1.86 1.76 10.41
N LYS A 68 -2.36 0.56 10.75
CA LYS A 68 -3.78 0.20 10.68
C LYS A 68 -4.73 1.10 11.48
N SER A 69 -4.27 1.59 12.63
CA SER A 69 -5.06 2.49 13.50
C SER A 69 -4.71 3.96 13.28
N ALA A 70 -3.74 4.27 12.42
CA ALA A 70 -3.35 5.64 12.13
C ALA A 70 -4.26 6.24 11.04
N VAL A 71 -4.52 7.55 11.13
CA VAL A 71 -5.28 8.26 10.08
C VAL A 71 -4.50 8.32 8.77
N TYR A 72 -3.16 8.46 8.85
CA TYR A 72 -2.25 8.45 7.70
C TYR A 72 -0.95 7.71 8.04
N PRO A 73 -0.31 7.07 7.05
CA PRO A 73 -0.77 6.93 5.67
C PRO A 73 -1.85 5.84 5.52
N ILE A 74 -2.75 6.01 4.56
CA ILE A 74 -3.66 4.95 4.11
C ILE A 74 -2.89 4.08 3.12
N ILE A 75 -2.68 2.80 3.45
CA ILE A 75 -1.93 1.86 2.62
C ILE A 75 -2.90 0.92 1.90
N ILE A 76 -2.98 1.03 0.57
CA ILE A 76 -3.97 0.35 -0.27
C ILE A 76 -3.26 -0.66 -1.18
N PRO A 77 -3.58 -1.97 -1.09
CA PRO A 77 -3.05 -2.96 -2.01
C PRO A 77 -3.58 -2.74 -3.44
N ILE A 78 -2.73 -2.88 -4.45
CA ILE A 78 -3.11 -2.83 -5.87
C ILE A 78 -2.50 -4.02 -6.65
N PRO A 79 -3.27 -4.63 -7.57
CA PRO A 79 -2.72 -5.63 -8.46
C PRO A 79 -1.76 -4.95 -9.45
N THR A 80 -0.57 -5.53 -9.60
CA THR A 80 0.45 -5.06 -10.57
C THR A 80 0.91 -6.18 -11.51
N LYS A 81 0.31 -7.37 -11.39
CA LYS A 81 0.45 -8.53 -12.26
C LYS A 81 -0.91 -8.87 -12.86
N GLU A 82 -0.92 -9.65 -13.93
CA GLU A 82 -2.17 -10.09 -14.59
C GLU A 82 -3.08 -10.85 -13.62
N ASP A 83 -2.49 -11.68 -12.76
CA ASP A 83 -3.20 -12.35 -11.66
C ASP A 83 -3.17 -11.50 -10.39
N SER A 84 -4.34 -11.30 -9.78
CA SER A 84 -4.47 -10.71 -8.45
C SER A 84 -4.31 -11.79 -7.38
N GLU A 85 -3.65 -11.44 -6.29
CA GLU A 85 -3.57 -12.24 -5.05
C GLU A 85 -4.87 -12.15 -4.23
N GLY A 86 -5.87 -11.38 -4.69
CA GLY A 86 -7.19 -11.25 -4.07
C GLY A 86 -7.18 -10.57 -2.70
N ILE A 87 -6.10 -9.85 -2.36
CA ILE A 87 -5.86 -9.31 -1.01
C ILE A 87 -6.91 -8.27 -0.66
N GLY A 88 -7.27 -7.41 -1.62
CA GLY A 88 -8.30 -6.39 -1.42
C GLY A 88 -9.63 -7.00 -1.00
N LEU A 89 -10.11 -8.01 -1.75
CA LEU A 89 -11.38 -8.68 -1.45
C LEU A 89 -11.31 -9.45 -0.12
N LYS A 90 -10.19 -10.14 0.14
CA LYS A 90 -9.96 -10.84 1.40
C LYS A 90 -10.08 -9.89 2.60
N LYS A 91 -9.49 -8.70 2.52
CA LYS A 91 -9.59 -7.69 3.58
C LYS A 91 -10.99 -7.15 3.77
N ILE A 92 -11.76 -7.00 2.70
CA ILE A 92 -13.17 -6.61 2.82
C ILE A 92 -13.92 -7.66 3.63
N ARG A 93 -13.78 -8.95 3.29
CA ARG A 93 -14.39 -10.06 4.04
C ARG A 93 -13.96 -10.08 5.51
N GLU A 94 -12.65 -10.00 5.78
CA GLU A 94 -12.10 -9.97 7.15
C GLU A 94 -12.65 -8.78 7.97
N ASN A 95 -12.78 -7.60 7.35
CA ASN A 95 -13.31 -6.42 8.02
C ASN A 95 -14.82 -6.53 8.27
N VAL A 96 -15.56 -7.15 7.35
CA VAL A 96 -17.00 -7.42 7.49
C VAL A 96 -17.22 -8.40 8.63
N GLU A 97 -16.54 -9.54 8.61
CA GLU A 97 -16.62 -10.54 9.68
C GLU A 97 -16.27 -9.92 11.04
N LYS A 98 -15.21 -9.10 11.09
CA LYS A 98 -14.83 -8.39 12.32
C LYS A 98 -15.88 -7.39 12.81
N ALA A 99 -16.63 -6.76 11.90
CA ALA A 99 -17.60 -5.73 12.24
C ALA A 99 -18.97 -6.30 12.64
N ILE A 100 -19.43 -7.36 11.98
CA ILE A 100 -20.80 -7.91 12.15
C ILE A 100 -20.83 -9.35 12.65
N GLY A 101 -19.68 -10.03 12.74
CA GLY A 101 -19.54 -11.38 13.32
C GLY A 101 -19.72 -12.54 12.33
N PHE A 102 -20.01 -12.27 11.06
CA PHE A 102 -20.15 -13.27 10.00
C PHE A 102 -19.85 -12.67 8.63
N ASP A 103 -19.41 -13.50 7.70
CA ASP A 103 -19.21 -13.09 6.31
C ASP A 103 -20.54 -13.05 5.54
N ILE A 104 -20.71 -12.02 4.70
CA ILE A 104 -21.88 -11.82 3.83
C ILE A 104 -21.51 -11.77 2.33
N PHE A 105 -20.26 -12.10 1.99
CA PHE A 105 -19.70 -12.09 0.62
C PHE A 105 -19.25 -13.47 0.14
#